data_AF-A0A0D2ERW2-F1
#
_entry.id   AF-A0A0D2ERW2-F1
#
_cell.length_a   1.000
_cell.length_b   1.000
_cell.length_c   1.000
_cell.angle_alpha   90.00
_cell.angle_beta   90.00
_cell.angle_gamma   90.00
#
_symmetry.space_group_name_H-M   'P 1'
#
loop_
_entity.id
_entity.type
_entity.pdbx_description
1 polymer ?
#
loop_
_entity_poly.entity_id
_entity_poly.type
_entity_poly.pdbx_seq_one_letter_code
_entity_poly.pdbx_strand_id
1 'polypeptide(L)'
;MANARVKLKADAVSPAPRLILLALLFLFSPAHAFFRHLCHGELGNGRVDPIMAPGSPAQHLHVMFGASNMGLDPTLDELLASNCTSCSILQDHSVYWSPRMYFQHPNGALEMVPTAGGLTAYYFTEPSPIEPSPVVAFPQNFRMIAGNSLKRAFYGPVPDPPMSNWQPSDMTQQALMEKALGFNCLNYNLPAEGARQYHYLRNKTFLDATCADGVRAELMFPSCWNGKDLDSANHSSHVAYPNEIQNGKCPEGYPIHLPALFYETIYQTNLFRGIDGEFTFSNGDPTGYGYHGDFMCAWDEGVLQSAIDDPACNLPVGTSGNQNDCPIFKLQNPDDGTQCKMEVPEVLQNEQINFVQHLPGNVQIQSGPGPATIGPIPDAATPAAASSPVANTTMPFPAGKTPESTTLTPTPASAATSMTTPCTSNSQFTTTTSYMSNGVMVNLILVEEVVTVTLADGATPTAEKHKPHTHKHGHRNGRGRL
;
A
#
# COMPACT_ATOMS: atom_id res chain seq x y z
N MET A 1 28.92 -45.75 79.36
CA MET A 1 27.95 -44.93 80.11
C MET A 1 26.57 -45.15 79.49
N ALA A 2 25.58 -45.26 80.37
CA ALA A 2 24.13 -45.41 80.18
C ALA A 2 23.52 -44.49 79.08
N ASN A 3 22.30 -44.65 78.55
CA ASN A 3 21.10 -45.38 78.98
C ASN A 3 20.05 -45.45 77.84
N ALA A 4 19.23 -46.50 77.90
CA ALA A 4 17.80 -46.62 77.63
C ALA A 4 17.05 -45.86 76.49
N ARG A 5 16.26 -46.65 75.75
CA ARG A 5 15.21 -46.29 74.78
C ARG A 5 13.99 -45.62 75.43
N VAL A 6 13.33 -44.72 74.71
CA VAL A 6 11.88 -44.46 74.83
C VAL A 6 11.26 -44.35 73.43
N LYS A 7 10.20 -45.13 73.20
CA LYS A 7 9.30 -45.07 72.04
C LYS A 7 8.15 -44.11 72.35
N LEU A 8 7.73 -43.29 71.39
CA LEU A 8 6.39 -42.72 71.32
C LEU A 8 5.78 -43.01 69.94
N LYS A 9 4.51 -43.41 69.95
CA LYS A 9 3.69 -43.87 68.83
C LYS A 9 2.99 -42.69 68.15
N ALA A 10 2.67 -42.94 66.88
CA ALA A 10 1.86 -42.26 65.88
C ALA A 10 0.67 -41.41 66.34
N ASP A 11 0.33 -40.41 65.51
CA ASP A 11 -1.05 -40.16 65.08
C ASP A 11 -1.10 -39.87 63.57
N ALA A 12 -2.11 -40.45 62.93
CA ALA A 12 -2.35 -40.47 61.50
C ALA A 12 -3.25 -39.30 61.07
N VAL A 13 -2.98 -38.70 59.91
CA VAL A 13 -3.92 -37.82 59.20
C VAL A 13 -4.11 -38.37 57.77
N SER A 14 -5.37 -38.63 57.43
CA SER A 14 -5.88 -39.20 56.18
C SER A 14 -5.70 -38.26 54.97
N PRO A 15 -5.55 -38.76 53.73
CA PRO A 15 -5.47 -37.92 52.53
C PRO A 15 -6.87 -37.62 51.96
N ALA A 16 -7.15 -36.34 51.70
CA ALA A 16 -8.29 -35.90 50.89
C ALA A 16 -8.00 -36.13 49.38
N PRO A 17 -9.02 -36.37 48.53
CA PRO A 17 -8.83 -36.79 47.15
C PRO A 17 -8.49 -35.61 46.23
N ARG A 18 -7.64 -35.89 45.24
CA ARG A 18 -7.21 -34.97 44.18
C ARG A 18 -8.40 -34.58 43.28
N LEU A 19 -8.80 -33.32 43.28
CA LEU A 19 -9.37 -32.67 42.10
C LEU A 19 -8.29 -31.77 41.50
N ILE A 20 -7.56 -32.28 40.51
CA ILE A 20 -6.79 -31.44 39.59
C ILE A 20 -7.70 -31.22 38.38
N LEU A 21 -8.31 -30.03 38.34
CA LEU A 21 -9.06 -29.56 37.18
C LEU A 21 -8.04 -29.28 36.07
N LEU A 22 -8.04 -30.10 35.03
CA LEU A 22 -7.22 -29.96 33.83
C LEU A 22 -7.76 -28.78 33.01
N ALA A 23 -7.33 -27.56 33.32
CA ALA A 23 -7.55 -26.40 32.45
C ALA A 23 -6.51 -26.43 31.32
N LEU A 24 -6.71 -27.29 30.31
CA LEU A 24 -6.07 -27.13 29.00
C LEU A 24 -6.77 -25.95 28.30
N LEU A 25 -6.34 -24.74 28.64
CA LEU A 25 -6.46 -23.62 27.71
C LEU A 25 -5.55 -23.95 26.53
N PHE A 26 -6.14 -24.43 25.44
CA PHE A 26 -5.48 -24.39 24.14
C PHE A 26 -5.22 -22.91 23.81
N LEU A 27 -4.02 -22.44 24.12
CA LEU A 27 -3.43 -21.27 23.48
C LEU A 27 -3.14 -21.68 22.02
N PHE A 28 -4.18 -21.74 21.19
CA PHE A 28 -3.96 -21.70 19.75
C PHE A 28 -3.36 -20.32 19.47
N SER A 29 -2.04 -20.25 19.25
CA SER A 29 -1.49 -19.08 18.56
C SER A 29 -2.19 -19.01 17.21
N PRO A 30 -2.70 -17.83 16.79
CA PRO A 30 -3.23 -17.69 15.45
C PRO A 30 -2.10 -18.03 14.47
N ALA A 31 -2.20 -19.20 13.84
CA ALA A 31 -1.31 -19.57 12.76
C ALA A 31 -1.66 -18.66 11.59
N HIS A 32 -0.71 -17.82 11.19
CA HIS A 32 -0.85 -16.97 10.01
C HIS A 32 -0.63 -17.84 8.79
N ALA A 33 -1.50 -17.70 7.80
CA ALA A 33 -1.52 -18.58 6.65
C ALA A 33 -0.90 -17.90 5.45
N PHE A 34 0.37 -18.24 5.19
CA PHE A 34 1.10 -17.64 4.08
C PHE A 34 2.26 -18.53 3.64
N PHE A 35 2.71 -18.31 2.40
CA PHE A 35 3.99 -18.81 1.92
C PHE A 35 4.82 -17.68 1.30
N ARG A 36 6.14 -17.83 1.32
CA ARG A 36 7.09 -16.89 0.71
C ARG A 36 7.54 -17.42 -0.64
N HIS A 37 7.24 -16.74 -1.73
CA HIS A 37 7.83 -17.00 -3.03
C HIS A 37 9.14 -16.20 -3.19
N LEU A 38 10.26 -16.90 -3.39
CA LEU A 38 11.61 -16.31 -3.35
C LEU A 38 12.16 -16.17 -4.76
N CYS A 39 12.27 -14.94 -5.25
CA CYS A 39 12.96 -14.61 -6.49
C CYS A 39 14.44 -14.40 -6.21
N HIS A 40 15.24 -15.44 -6.45
CA HIS A 40 16.64 -15.53 -6.01
C HIS A 40 17.60 -14.54 -6.70
N GLY A 41 17.17 -13.91 -7.79
CA GLY A 41 17.89 -12.83 -8.46
C GLY A 41 16.98 -11.97 -9.33
N GLU A 42 17.52 -10.84 -9.80
CA GLU A 42 16.84 -9.96 -10.75
C GLU A 42 16.72 -10.68 -12.10
N LEU A 43 15.52 -10.76 -12.65
CA LEU A 43 15.28 -11.27 -14.00
C LEU A 43 15.86 -10.31 -15.05
N GLY A 44 15.72 -9.01 -14.81
CA GLY A 44 16.23 -7.96 -15.71
C GLY A 44 15.99 -6.57 -15.13
N ASN A 45 16.61 -5.57 -15.78
CA ASN A 45 16.40 -4.16 -15.51
C ASN A 45 16.17 -3.44 -16.84
N GLY A 46 15.14 -2.61 -16.93
CA GLY A 46 14.82 -1.89 -18.16
C GLY A 46 13.50 -1.13 -18.07
N ARG A 47 13.23 -0.26 -19.04
CA ARG A 47 11.94 0.44 -19.17
C ARG A 47 10.88 -0.48 -19.78
N VAL A 48 10.62 -1.59 -19.11
CA VAL A 48 9.64 -2.60 -19.50
C VAL A 48 8.49 -2.52 -18.50
N ASP A 49 7.29 -2.30 -19.01
CA ASP A 49 6.06 -2.25 -18.24
C ASP A 49 4.88 -2.58 -19.16
N PRO A 50 4.48 -3.85 -19.26
CA PRO A 50 3.40 -4.26 -20.14
C PRO A 50 2.00 -3.85 -19.65
N ILE A 51 1.88 -3.36 -18.43
CA ILE A 51 0.61 -2.83 -17.91
C ILE A 51 0.47 -1.37 -18.34
N MET A 52 1.47 -0.54 -18.02
CA MET A 52 1.39 0.89 -18.29
C MET A 52 1.78 1.23 -19.73
N ALA A 53 2.72 0.53 -20.35
CA ALA A 53 3.24 0.88 -21.67
C ALA A 53 3.27 -0.31 -22.64
N PRO A 54 2.15 -1.02 -22.85
CA PRO A 54 2.11 -2.21 -23.70
C PRO A 54 2.70 -1.93 -25.09
N GLY A 55 3.70 -2.71 -25.47
CA GLY A 55 4.36 -2.68 -26.76
C GLY A 55 5.41 -1.58 -26.92
N SER A 56 5.70 -0.80 -25.87
CA SER A 56 6.61 0.34 -25.93
C SER A 56 7.44 0.51 -24.65
N PRO A 57 8.61 1.16 -24.73
CA PRO A 57 9.36 1.50 -23.53
C PRO A 57 8.56 2.33 -22.52
N ALA A 58 8.53 1.89 -21.27
CA ALA A 58 7.89 2.57 -20.15
C ALA A 58 8.53 3.95 -19.88
N GLN A 59 7.84 4.80 -19.12
CA GLN A 59 8.35 6.13 -18.76
C GLN A 59 9.66 6.04 -17.95
N HIS A 60 9.75 5.05 -17.06
CA HIS A 60 10.87 4.86 -16.15
C HIS A 60 11.29 3.39 -16.07
N LEU A 61 12.45 3.14 -15.46
CA LEU A 61 13.07 1.82 -15.42
C LEU A 61 12.57 0.98 -14.24
N HIS A 62 12.30 -0.30 -14.48
CA HIS A 62 11.95 -1.25 -13.44
C HIS A 62 13.05 -2.29 -13.21
N VAL A 63 13.11 -2.81 -12.00
CA VAL A 63 13.70 -4.12 -11.71
C VAL A 63 12.60 -5.17 -11.79
N MET A 64 12.85 -6.26 -12.49
CA MET A 64 11.86 -7.30 -12.79
C MET A 64 12.27 -8.65 -12.21
N PHE A 65 11.28 -9.47 -11.90
CA PHE A 65 11.39 -10.82 -11.36
C PHE A 65 10.30 -11.72 -11.97
N GLY A 66 10.49 -13.04 -11.94
CA GLY A 66 9.53 -14.01 -12.44
C GLY A 66 9.94 -14.63 -13.77
N ALA A 67 8.98 -14.83 -14.66
CA ALA A 67 9.15 -15.62 -15.87
C ALA A 67 9.97 -14.95 -16.99
N SER A 68 10.80 -15.71 -17.69
CA SER A 68 11.78 -15.20 -18.66
C SER A 68 11.20 -14.50 -19.88
N ASN A 69 9.95 -14.81 -20.26
CA ASN A 69 9.29 -14.16 -21.40
C ASN A 69 8.62 -12.82 -21.01
N MET A 70 8.96 -12.26 -19.85
CA MET A 70 8.69 -10.85 -19.57
C MET A 70 9.20 -9.97 -20.73
N GLY A 71 8.40 -9.00 -21.14
CA GLY A 71 8.69 -8.16 -22.30
C GLY A 71 7.77 -6.95 -22.38
N LEU A 72 7.78 -6.24 -23.50
CA LEU A 72 6.98 -5.01 -23.66
C LEU A 72 5.47 -5.27 -23.72
N ASP A 73 5.03 -6.46 -24.15
CA ASP A 73 3.61 -6.82 -24.24
C ASP A 73 3.43 -8.36 -24.28
N PRO A 74 3.83 -9.10 -23.22
CA PRO A 74 3.74 -10.54 -23.23
C PRO A 74 2.28 -10.99 -23.08
N THR A 75 1.91 -11.97 -23.86
CA THR A 75 0.65 -12.72 -23.69
C THR A 75 0.76 -13.73 -22.56
N LEU A 76 -0.37 -14.20 -22.05
CA LEU A 76 -0.39 -15.28 -21.06
C LEU A 76 0.33 -16.54 -21.56
N ASP A 77 0.06 -16.94 -22.81
CA ASP A 77 0.67 -18.13 -23.42
C ASP A 77 2.20 -17.99 -23.51
N GLU A 78 2.70 -16.78 -23.83
CA GLU A 78 4.13 -16.50 -23.83
C GLU A 78 4.73 -16.58 -22.42
N LEU A 79 4.08 -16.02 -21.40
CA LEU A 79 4.57 -16.14 -20.02
C LEU A 79 4.63 -17.60 -19.57
N LEU A 80 3.55 -18.37 -19.78
CA LEU A 80 3.48 -19.81 -19.48
C LEU A 80 4.53 -20.62 -20.26
N ALA A 81 4.92 -20.16 -21.45
CA ALA A 81 5.98 -20.77 -22.27
C ALA A 81 7.40 -20.32 -21.90
N SER A 82 7.59 -19.58 -20.80
CA SER A 82 8.92 -19.15 -20.36
C SER A 82 9.84 -20.33 -20.08
N ASN A 83 11.08 -20.23 -20.56
CA ASN A 83 12.08 -21.29 -20.40
C ASN A 83 12.63 -21.39 -18.96
N CYS A 84 12.55 -20.29 -18.20
CA CYS A 84 12.92 -20.26 -16.79
C CYS A 84 12.09 -19.20 -16.04
N THR A 85 12.17 -19.24 -14.72
CA THR A 85 11.70 -18.18 -13.82
C THR A 85 12.83 -17.82 -12.86
N SER A 86 12.93 -16.55 -12.44
CA SER A 86 13.86 -16.15 -11.40
C SER A 86 13.40 -16.55 -9.99
N CYS A 87 12.19 -17.12 -9.87
CA CYS A 87 11.51 -17.36 -8.60
C CYS A 87 11.27 -18.84 -8.28
N SER A 88 11.37 -19.15 -7.00
CA SER A 88 11.59 -20.49 -6.47
C SER A 88 10.54 -21.56 -6.80
N ILE A 89 9.29 -21.19 -7.13
CA ILE A 89 8.21 -22.14 -7.48
C ILE A 89 8.09 -22.23 -9.00
N LEU A 90 8.38 -23.39 -9.57
CA LEU A 90 8.43 -23.63 -11.03
C LEU A 90 7.08 -23.52 -11.73
N GLN A 91 5.98 -23.68 -10.98
CA GLN A 91 4.62 -23.57 -11.51
C GLN A 91 4.11 -22.12 -11.54
N ASP A 92 4.94 -21.16 -11.13
CA ASP A 92 4.60 -19.75 -11.19
C ASP A 92 5.35 -19.06 -12.34
N HIS A 93 4.60 -18.73 -13.40
CA HIS A 93 5.11 -17.94 -14.52
C HIS A 93 4.67 -16.47 -14.45
N SER A 94 4.17 -16.03 -13.29
CA SER A 94 3.84 -14.63 -13.06
C SER A 94 5.10 -13.76 -13.14
N VAL A 95 4.88 -12.46 -13.36
CA VAL A 95 5.95 -11.46 -13.38
C VAL A 95 5.65 -10.36 -12.37
N TYR A 96 6.72 -9.89 -11.73
CA TYR A 96 6.71 -8.97 -10.60
C TYR A 96 7.73 -7.88 -10.87
N TRP A 97 7.34 -6.60 -10.77
CA TRP A 97 8.30 -5.53 -10.97
C TRP A 97 8.01 -4.30 -10.11
N SER A 98 9.04 -3.48 -9.93
CA SER A 98 8.97 -2.22 -9.19
C SER A 98 10.04 -1.24 -9.68
N PRO A 99 9.93 0.06 -9.35
CA PRO A 99 10.93 1.06 -9.72
C PRO A 99 12.32 0.73 -9.16
N ARG A 100 13.35 0.87 -9.98
CA ARG A 100 14.74 0.66 -9.58
C ARG A 100 15.30 1.84 -8.80
N MET A 101 16.01 1.58 -7.71
CA MET A 101 16.74 2.61 -6.96
C MET A 101 18.08 2.98 -7.63
N TYR A 102 18.39 4.27 -7.60
CA TYR A 102 19.66 4.88 -7.99
C TYR A 102 20.24 5.71 -6.83
N PHE A 103 21.56 5.85 -6.83
CA PHE A 103 22.29 6.79 -6.00
C PHE A 103 22.77 7.95 -6.86
N GLN A 104 22.39 9.17 -6.51
CA GLN A 104 22.83 10.40 -7.15
C GLN A 104 24.06 10.94 -6.44
N HIS A 105 25.19 10.90 -7.14
CA HIS A 105 26.46 11.46 -6.70
C HIS A 105 26.45 13.01 -6.74
N PRO A 106 27.37 13.69 -6.04
CA PRO A 106 27.39 15.17 -5.97
C PRO A 106 27.66 15.84 -7.31
N ASN A 107 28.28 15.13 -8.25
CA ASN A 107 28.51 15.58 -9.62
C ASN A 107 27.26 15.41 -10.53
N GLY A 108 26.15 14.91 -9.99
CA GLY A 108 24.90 14.67 -10.70
C GLY A 108 24.79 13.29 -11.37
N ALA A 109 25.87 12.51 -11.39
CA ALA A 109 25.84 11.16 -11.96
C ALA A 109 24.98 10.23 -11.10
N LEU A 110 24.27 9.32 -11.75
CA LEU A 110 23.35 8.37 -11.14
C LEU A 110 23.90 6.96 -11.32
N GLU A 111 24.06 6.25 -10.22
CA GLU A 111 24.52 4.87 -10.17
C GLU A 111 23.41 3.95 -9.70
N MET A 112 23.13 2.89 -10.45
CA MET A 112 22.12 1.91 -10.09
C MET A 112 22.49 1.21 -8.78
N VAL A 113 21.57 1.19 -7.81
CA VAL A 113 21.79 0.51 -6.53
C VAL A 113 21.47 -0.97 -6.68
N PRO A 114 22.41 -1.89 -6.44
CA PRO A 114 22.16 -3.33 -6.52
C PRO A 114 21.10 -3.80 -5.52
N THR A 115 20.30 -4.80 -5.89
CA THR A 115 19.52 -5.54 -4.89
C THR A 115 20.38 -6.58 -4.16
N ALA A 116 19.91 -7.04 -3.00
CA ALA A 116 20.45 -8.21 -2.31
C ALA A 116 19.39 -9.32 -2.25
N GLY A 117 19.69 -10.46 -2.89
CA GLY A 117 18.84 -11.66 -2.83
C GLY A 117 17.54 -11.61 -3.64
N GLY A 118 17.37 -10.58 -4.49
CA GLY A 118 16.21 -10.39 -5.37
C GLY A 118 14.94 -9.92 -4.63
N LEU A 119 13.79 -10.51 -4.99
CA LEU A 119 12.47 -10.19 -4.43
C LEU A 119 11.99 -11.34 -3.55
N THR A 120 11.46 -11.04 -2.37
CA THR A 120 10.57 -11.96 -1.65
C THR A 120 9.13 -11.50 -1.84
N ALA A 121 8.31 -12.31 -2.49
CA ALA A 121 6.88 -12.10 -2.63
C ALA A 121 6.15 -13.00 -1.63
N TYR A 122 5.44 -12.43 -0.66
CA TYR A 122 4.59 -13.18 0.25
C TYR A 122 3.21 -13.31 -0.36
N TYR A 123 2.64 -14.50 -0.29
CA TYR A 123 1.24 -14.77 -0.56
C TYR A 123 0.57 -15.06 0.77
N PHE A 124 -0.15 -14.08 1.31
CA PHE A 124 -1.00 -14.27 2.48
C PHE A 124 -2.33 -14.83 2.02
N THR A 125 -2.64 -16.03 2.50
CA THR A 125 -3.78 -16.85 2.11
C THR A 125 -4.76 -17.06 3.26
N GLU A 126 -4.54 -16.42 4.41
CA GLU A 126 -5.48 -16.45 5.52
C GLU A 126 -6.84 -15.84 5.14
N PRO A 127 -7.95 -16.55 5.43
CA PRO A 127 -9.27 -15.93 5.44
C PRO A 127 -9.31 -14.79 6.47
N SER A 128 -10.15 -13.80 6.20
CA SER A 128 -10.34 -12.71 7.16
C SER A 128 -10.99 -13.21 8.44
N PRO A 129 -10.43 -12.90 9.63
CA PRO A 129 -11.04 -13.23 10.91
C PRO A 129 -12.40 -12.57 11.12
N ILE A 130 -12.66 -11.47 10.41
CA ILE A 130 -13.84 -10.61 10.56
C ILE A 130 -14.85 -10.88 9.43
N GLU A 131 -14.36 -11.31 8.26
CA GLU A 131 -15.17 -11.71 7.11
C GLU A 131 -14.66 -13.06 6.56
N PRO A 132 -15.06 -14.20 7.17
CA PRO A 132 -14.57 -15.51 6.79
C PRO A 132 -15.18 -15.93 5.44
N SER A 133 -14.65 -15.36 4.37
CA SER A 133 -14.87 -15.78 2.99
C SER A 133 -13.64 -16.57 2.52
N PRO A 134 -13.82 -17.57 1.63
CA PRO A 134 -12.69 -18.26 1.04
C PRO A 134 -11.79 -17.29 0.26
N VAL A 135 -10.48 -17.44 0.42
CA VAL A 135 -9.52 -16.77 -0.43
C VAL A 135 -9.51 -17.49 -1.78
N VAL A 136 -9.67 -16.73 -2.87
CA VAL A 136 -9.71 -17.23 -4.24
C VAL A 136 -8.42 -16.84 -4.94
N ALA A 137 -7.74 -17.80 -5.57
CA ALA A 137 -6.53 -17.55 -6.34
C ALA A 137 -6.76 -16.48 -7.41
N PHE A 138 -5.70 -15.74 -7.75
CA PHE A 138 -5.72 -14.83 -8.88
C PHE A 138 -6.15 -15.58 -10.16
N PRO A 139 -7.12 -15.06 -10.92
CA PRO A 139 -7.43 -15.61 -12.23
C PRO A 139 -6.22 -15.53 -13.17
N GLN A 140 -6.23 -16.36 -14.21
CA GLN A 140 -5.23 -16.27 -15.28
C GLN A 140 -5.26 -14.89 -15.95
N ASN A 141 -4.07 -14.36 -16.27
CA ASN A 141 -3.91 -13.04 -16.90
C ASN A 141 -4.46 -11.87 -16.06
N PHE A 142 -4.66 -12.08 -14.75
CA PHE A 142 -5.00 -11.01 -13.81
C PHE A 142 -3.83 -10.03 -13.67
N ARG A 143 -4.10 -8.72 -13.64
CA ARG A 143 -3.09 -7.66 -13.61
C ARG A 143 -3.46 -6.60 -12.59
N MET A 144 -2.51 -6.10 -11.81
CA MET A 144 -2.78 -4.97 -10.91
C MET A 144 -1.52 -4.18 -10.58
N ILE A 145 -1.72 -2.93 -10.19
CA ILE A 145 -0.70 -2.03 -9.66
C ILE A 145 -1.05 -1.67 -8.22
N ALA A 146 -0.05 -1.67 -7.34
CA ALA A 146 -0.12 -1.16 -5.98
C ALA A 146 0.78 0.06 -5.81
N GLY A 147 0.33 1.06 -5.05
CA GLY A 147 1.04 2.33 -4.88
C GLY A 147 0.73 3.34 -5.99
N ASN A 148 1.49 4.44 -6.02
CA ASN A 148 1.24 5.53 -6.97
C ASN A 148 2.52 6.28 -7.32
N SER A 149 2.97 6.13 -8.57
CA SER A 149 4.24 6.69 -9.08
C SER A 149 4.38 8.22 -8.95
N LEU A 150 3.27 8.98 -8.90
CA LEU A 150 3.31 10.44 -8.83
C LEU A 150 3.33 10.99 -7.41
N LYS A 151 3.18 10.15 -6.38
CA LYS A 151 3.11 10.62 -5.01
C LYS A 151 4.49 11.04 -4.48
N ARG A 152 4.54 12.12 -3.69
CA ARG A 152 5.77 12.67 -3.09
C ARG A 152 5.63 13.14 -1.64
N ALA A 153 4.49 12.88 -0.99
CA ALA A 153 4.25 13.23 0.41
C ALA A 153 3.16 12.36 1.04
N PHE A 154 3.35 12.03 2.32
CA PHE A 154 2.34 11.45 3.21
C PHE A 154 2.07 12.43 4.36
N TYR A 155 0.80 12.64 4.68
CA TYR A 155 0.38 13.61 5.70
C TYR A 155 -0.21 12.95 6.96
N GLY A 156 -0.25 11.62 7.01
CA GLY A 156 -0.68 10.89 8.19
C GLY A 156 0.41 10.80 9.28
N PRO A 157 0.06 10.29 10.46
CA PRO A 157 1.02 10.00 11.52
C PRO A 157 2.01 8.92 11.09
N VAL A 158 3.28 9.07 11.48
CA VAL A 158 4.31 8.03 11.31
C VAL A 158 5.06 7.83 12.65
N PRO A 159 5.08 6.62 13.24
CA PRO A 159 4.37 5.43 12.78
C PRO A 159 2.84 5.59 12.89
N ASP A 160 2.12 4.74 12.15
CA ASP A 160 0.66 4.68 12.25
C ASP A 160 0.21 4.41 13.70
N PRO A 161 -0.92 5.01 14.14
CA PRO A 161 -1.54 4.60 15.38
C PRO A 161 -2.00 3.13 15.28
N PRO A 162 -2.16 2.43 16.41
CA PRO A 162 -2.74 1.09 16.42
C PRO A 162 -4.03 1.04 15.60
N MET A 163 -4.22 -0.02 14.80
CA MET A 163 -5.39 -0.17 13.91
C MET A 163 -6.73 -0.02 14.64
N SER A 164 -6.80 -0.40 15.92
CA SER A 164 -7.97 -0.20 16.77
C SER A 164 -8.41 1.26 16.95
N ASN A 165 -7.52 2.21 16.66
CA ASN A 165 -7.75 3.64 16.80
C ASN A 165 -8.01 4.33 15.45
N TRP A 166 -7.95 3.59 14.33
CA TRP A 166 -8.17 4.14 13.00
C TRP A 166 -9.59 4.70 12.87
N GLN A 167 -9.67 5.92 12.36
CA GLN A 167 -10.92 6.58 12.02
C GLN A 167 -11.30 6.27 10.58
N PRO A 168 -12.54 6.54 10.14
CA PRO A 168 -12.93 6.35 8.74
C PRO A 168 -12.02 7.05 7.72
N SER A 169 -11.42 8.19 8.09
CA SER A 169 -10.43 8.89 7.25
C SER A 169 -9.14 8.10 7.05
N ASP A 170 -8.72 7.28 8.03
CA ASP A 170 -7.54 6.43 7.96
C ASP A 170 -7.76 5.15 7.12
N MET A 171 -9.03 4.84 6.84
CA MET A 171 -9.46 3.64 6.11
C MET A 171 -10.02 3.94 4.71
N THR A 172 -9.78 5.15 4.20
CA THR A 172 -10.03 5.43 2.78
C THR A 172 -9.05 4.61 1.93
N GLN A 173 -9.44 4.25 0.70
CA GLN A 173 -8.56 3.49 -0.19
C GLN A 173 -7.23 4.19 -0.43
N GLN A 174 -7.24 5.52 -0.49
CA GLN A 174 -6.03 6.31 -0.57
C GLN A 174 -5.17 6.18 0.70
N ALA A 175 -5.75 6.37 1.90
CA ALA A 175 -4.99 6.20 3.14
C ALA A 175 -4.42 4.79 3.31
N LEU A 176 -5.18 3.76 2.95
CA LEU A 176 -4.74 2.36 3.00
C LEU A 176 -3.60 2.08 2.01
N MET A 177 -3.68 2.58 0.77
CA MET A 177 -2.59 2.51 -0.22
C MET A 177 -1.31 3.16 0.30
N GLU A 178 -1.43 4.31 0.96
CA GLU A 178 -0.27 5.03 1.52
C GLU A 178 0.39 4.26 2.68
N LYS A 179 -0.42 3.63 3.53
CA LYS A 179 0.03 2.78 4.64
C LYS A 179 0.52 1.39 4.19
N ALA A 180 0.17 0.99 2.95
CA ALA A 180 0.61 -0.25 2.34
C ALA A 180 2.09 -0.23 1.92
N LEU A 181 2.71 0.94 1.93
CA LEU A 181 4.12 1.18 1.59
C LEU A 181 5.01 1.20 2.84
N GLY A 182 6.23 0.69 2.72
CA GLY A 182 7.22 0.69 3.79
C GLY A 182 8.67 0.80 3.31
N PHE A 183 9.52 1.40 4.13
CA PHE A 183 10.97 1.37 3.98
C PHE A 183 11.65 1.05 5.30
N ASN A 184 12.08 -0.19 5.44
CA ASN A 184 12.72 -0.68 6.65
C ASN A 184 14.24 -0.51 6.56
N CYS A 185 14.81 0.03 7.63
CA CYS A 185 16.24 0.15 7.81
C CYS A 185 16.77 -1.19 8.29
N LEU A 186 17.61 -1.84 7.49
CA LEU A 186 18.16 -3.14 7.87
C LEU A 186 19.43 -2.96 8.69
N ASN A 187 19.40 -3.50 9.90
CA ASN A 187 20.57 -3.68 10.75
C ASN A 187 20.37 -4.93 11.59
N TYR A 188 21.00 -6.04 11.17
CA TYR A 188 20.80 -7.35 11.79
C TYR A 188 21.39 -7.47 13.19
N ASN A 189 22.11 -6.45 13.67
CA ASN A 189 22.59 -6.36 15.05
C ASN A 189 21.63 -5.59 15.98
N LEU A 190 20.55 -5.03 15.45
CA LEU A 190 19.53 -4.28 16.20
C LEU A 190 18.16 -4.99 16.09
N PRO A 191 17.21 -4.67 16.99
CA PRO A 191 15.82 -5.11 16.80
C PRO A 191 15.30 -4.68 15.43
N ALA A 192 14.69 -5.61 14.71
CA ALA A 192 14.09 -5.33 13.40
C ALA A 192 12.96 -4.31 13.53
N GLU A 193 12.86 -3.41 12.55
CA GLU A 193 11.71 -2.53 12.40
C GLU A 193 10.48 -3.33 11.98
N GLY A 194 9.29 -2.86 12.39
CA GLY A 194 8.03 -3.47 11.97
C GLY A 194 7.81 -3.28 10.47
N ALA A 195 7.15 -4.24 9.82
CA ALA A 195 6.79 -4.12 8.40
C ALA A 195 5.91 -2.87 8.19
N ARG A 196 6.23 -2.09 7.16
CA ARG A 196 5.54 -0.87 6.76
C ARG A 196 5.44 0.18 7.86
N GLN A 197 6.33 0.14 8.86
CA GLN A 197 6.30 1.09 9.97
C GLN A 197 6.60 2.53 9.54
N TYR A 198 7.41 2.71 8.49
CA TYR A 198 7.79 4.00 7.92
C TYR A 198 7.47 4.03 6.44
N HIS A 199 6.51 4.86 6.02
CA HIS A 199 6.01 4.93 4.64
C HIS A 199 6.88 5.81 3.71
N TYR A 200 8.15 6.04 4.04
CA TYR A 200 9.05 6.92 3.27
C TYR A 200 10.51 6.50 3.37
N LEU A 201 11.29 6.84 2.35
CA LEU A 201 12.73 6.64 2.33
C LEU A 201 13.38 7.71 3.22
N ARG A 202 14.02 7.26 4.31
CA ARG A 202 14.74 8.16 5.21
C ARG A 202 16.02 8.70 4.54
N ASN A 203 16.42 9.90 4.95
CA ASN A 203 17.54 10.62 4.33
C ASN A 203 18.89 9.87 4.47
N LYS A 204 19.83 10.24 3.60
CA LYS A 204 21.17 9.62 3.54
C LYS A 204 21.89 9.58 4.89
N THR A 205 21.84 10.65 5.67
CA THR A 205 22.49 10.73 6.99
C THR A 205 21.96 9.66 7.95
N PHE A 206 20.65 9.44 7.98
CA PHE A 206 20.05 8.39 8.81
C PHE A 206 20.47 7.00 8.32
N LEU A 207 20.42 6.78 7.00
CA LEU A 207 20.78 5.49 6.39
C LEU A 207 22.23 5.11 6.71
N ASP A 208 23.18 6.04 6.54
CA ASP A 208 24.61 5.82 6.83
C ASP A 208 24.90 5.54 8.30
N ALA A 209 24.11 6.12 9.20
CA ALA A 209 24.28 5.94 10.63
C ALA A 209 23.69 4.60 11.12
N THR A 210 22.60 4.13 10.50
CA THR A 210 21.73 3.12 11.11
C THR A 210 21.59 1.84 10.27
N CYS A 211 21.51 1.96 8.95
CA CYS A 211 21.09 0.87 8.05
C CYS A 211 22.31 0.10 7.51
N ALA A 212 22.99 -0.61 8.41
CA ALA A 212 24.24 -1.32 8.12
C ALA A 212 24.09 -2.39 7.02
N ASP A 213 22.89 -2.93 6.85
CA ASP A 213 22.58 -4.04 5.95
C ASP A 213 21.64 -3.63 4.79
N GLY A 214 21.52 -2.32 4.53
CA GLY A 214 20.74 -1.77 3.42
C GLY A 214 19.34 -1.31 3.80
N VAL A 215 18.51 -1.05 2.80
CA VAL A 215 17.11 -0.65 2.97
C VAL A 215 16.21 -1.66 2.29
N ARG A 216 15.18 -2.12 3.00
CA ARG A 216 14.13 -2.97 2.44
C ARG A 216 12.93 -2.13 2.05
N ALA A 217 12.66 -2.05 0.75
CA ALA A 217 11.41 -1.51 0.24
C ALA A 217 10.32 -2.57 0.37
N GLU A 218 9.16 -2.14 0.85
CA GLU A 218 8.05 -3.01 1.23
C GLU A 218 6.75 -2.49 0.61
N LEU A 219 5.96 -3.36 -0.01
CA LEU A 219 4.71 -2.95 -0.65
C LEU A 219 3.64 -4.03 -0.55
N MET A 220 2.51 -3.70 0.08
CA MET A 220 1.32 -4.54 0.13
C MET A 220 0.38 -4.18 -1.02
N PHE A 221 -0.14 -5.19 -1.70
CA PHE A 221 -1.10 -5.04 -2.78
C PHE A 221 -2.54 -5.08 -2.24
N PRO A 222 -3.50 -4.45 -2.95
CA PRO A 222 -4.91 -4.63 -2.66
C PRO A 222 -5.31 -6.10 -2.85
N SER A 223 -6.16 -6.62 -1.97
CA SER A 223 -6.55 -8.04 -1.93
C SER A 223 -8.05 -8.28 -2.00
N CYS A 224 -8.85 -7.24 -2.25
CA CYS A 224 -10.28 -7.36 -2.54
C CYS A 224 -10.54 -7.15 -4.02
N TRP A 225 -11.24 -8.07 -4.68
CA TRP A 225 -11.52 -8.04 -6.10
C TRP A 225 -13.02 -7.94 -6.38
N ASN A 226 -13.37 -7.22 -7.46
CA ASN A 226 -14.76 -7.06 -7.88
C ASN A 226 -15.42 -8.33 -8.44
N GLY A 227 -14.65 -9.42 -8.59
CA GLY A 227 -15.14 -10.72 -9.02
C GLY A 227 -15.38 -10.83 -10.53
N LYS A 228 -14.98 -9.82 -11.31
CA LYS A 228 -15.32 -9.73 -12.73
C LYS A 228 -14.14 -9.35 -13.62
N ASP A 229 -13.47 -8.24 -13.33
CA ASP A 229 -12.52 -7.64 -14.27
C ASP A 229 -11.10 -8.13 -13.96
N LEU A 230 -10.44 -8.76 -14.93
CA LEU A 230 -9.04 -9.22 -14.79
C LEU A 230 -8.04 -8.07 -14.71
N ASP A 231 -8.44 -6.93 -15.26
CA ASP A 231 -7.73 -5.67 -15.27
C ASP A 231 -8.77 -4.56 -15.51
N SER A 232 -8.52 -3.36 -15.01
CA SER A 232 -9.34 -2.18 -15.27
C SER A 232 -8.58 -1.20 -16.16
N ALA A 233 -9.29 -0.26 -16.79
CA ALA A 233 -8.64 0.74 -17.65
C ALA A 233 -7.53 1.53 -16.93
N ASN A 234 -7.63 1.64 -15.59
CA ASN A 234 -6.62 2.28 -14.76
C ASN A 234 -5.75 1.32 -13.93
N HIS A 235 -5.85 0.01 -14.19
CA HIS A 235 -5.08 -1.05 -13.53
C HIS A 235 -5.21 -1.14 -11.99
N SER A 236 -6.15 -0.40 -11.40
CA SER A 236 -6.32 -0.34 -9.94
C SER A 236 -7.79 -0.33 -9.48
N SER A 237 -8.77 0.06 -10.29
CA SER A 237 -10.18 0.17 -9.85
C SER A 237 -10.95 -1.15 -9.80
N HIS A 238 -10.39 -2.25 -10.30
CA HIS A 238 -10.99 -3.58 -10.17
C HIS A 238 -10.58 -4.27 -8.86
N VAL A 239 -9.62 -3.70 -8.13
CA VAL A 239 -9.14 -4.14 -6.83
C VAL A 239 -9.28 -3.05 -5.76
N ALA A 240 -9.31 -3.46 -4.50
CA ALA A 240 -9.34 -2.57 -3.34
C ALA A 240 -8.57 -3.17 -2.16
N TYR A 241 -8.06 -2.31 -1.28
CA TYR A 241 -7.54 -2.73 0.00
C TYR A 241 -8.68 -3.09 0.95
N PRO A 242 -8.59 -4.20 1.69
CA PRO A 242 -9.44 -4.40 2.86
C PRO A 242 -9.10 -3.36 3.94
N ASN A 243 -10.00 -3.17 4.90
CA ASN A 243 -9.89 -2.08 5.89
C ASN A 243 -8.69 -2.19 6.87
N GLU A 244 -7.96 -3.31 6.88
CA GLU A 244 -6.70 -3.48 7.64
C GLU A 244 -5.49 -3.73 6.70
N ILE A 245 -5.60 -3.30 5.43
CA ILE A 245 -4.58 -3.35 4.37
C ILE A 245 -4.25 -4.76 3.89
N GLN A 246 -3.73 -5.62 4.77
CA GLN A 246 -3.43 -7.02 4.47
C GLN A 246 -4.68 -7.88 4.60
N ASN A 247 -5.48 -7.60 5.63
CA ASN A 247 -6.63 -8.39 6.01
C ASN A 247 -7.82 -7.49 6.36
N GLY A 248 -8.89 -8.06 6.92
CA GLY A 248 -10.08 -7.33 7.35
C GLY A 248 -11.25 -7.51 6.40
N LYS A 249 -12.16 -6.55 6.39
CA LYS A 249 -13.38 -6.55 5.60
C LYS A 249 -13.12 -5.94 4.21
N CYS A 250 -13.60 -6.59 3.16
CA CYS A 250 -13.60 -5.97 1.85
C CYS A 250 -14.66 -4.85 1.74
N PRO A 251 -14.35 -3.75 1.02
CA PRO A 251 -15.32 -2.70 0.76
C PRO A 251 -16.45 -3.19 -0.16
N GLU A 252 -17.59 -2.50 -0.13
CA GLU A 252 -18.72 -2.78 -1.01
C GLU A 252 -18.29 -2.73 -2.49
N GLY A 253 -18.75 -3.69 -3.29
CA GLY A 253 -18.36 -3.85 -4.70
C GLY A 253 -17.16 -4.77 -4.95
N TYR A 254 -16.46 -5.20 -3.89
CA TYR A 254 -15.30 -6.09 -3.99
C TYR A 254 -15.49 -7.37 -3.16
N PRO A 255 -16.41 -8.27 -3.57
CA PRO A 255 -16.85 -9.38 -2.71
C PRO A 255 -15.86 -10.55 -2.61
N ILE A 256 -14.77 -10.56 -3.39
CA ILE A 256 -13.84 -11.68 -3.45
C ILE A 256 -12.52 -11.30 -2.78
N HIS A 257 -12.09 -12.09 -1.79
CA HIS A 257 -10.74 -12.01 -1.24
C HIS A 257 -9.76 -12.77 -2.14
N LEU A 258 -8.72 -12.08 -2.60
CA LEU A 258 -7.54 -12.64 -3.25
C LEU A 258 -6.44 -12.87 -2.19
N PRO A 259 -5.41 -13.68 -2.48
CA PRO A 259 -4.22 -13.69 -1.64
C PRO A 259 -3.63 -12.29 -1.55
N ALA A 260 -3.35 -11.79 -0.35
CA ALA A 260 -2.65 -10.52 -0.22
C ALA A 260 -1.18 -10.71 -0.60
N LEU A 261 -0.76 -10.00 -1.65
CA LEU A 261 0.63 -9.97 -2.11
C LEU A 261 1.42 -8.92 -1.35
N PHE A 262 2.59 -9.29 -0.84
CA PHE A 262 3.51 -8.36 -0.21
C PHE A 262 4.92 -8.52 -0.77
N TYR A 263 5.49 -7.43 -1.28
CA TYR A 263 6.83 -7.43 -1.84
C TYR A 263 7.82 -6.94 -0.80
N GLU A 264 8.94 -7.64 -0.71
CA GLU A 264 10.15 -7.18 -0.01
C GLU A 264 11.33 -7.20 -0.97
N THR A 265 11.93 -6.04 -1.22
CA THR A 265 13.13 -5.89 -2.04
C THR A 265 14.20 -5.17 -1.25
N ILE A 266 15.36 -5.80 -1.08
CA ILE A 266 16.48 -5.20 -0.35
C ILE A 266 17.39 -4.48 -1.34
N TYR A 267 17.60 -3.19 -1.13
CA TYR A 267 18.56 -2.36 -1.84
C TYR A 267 19.83 -2.21 -1.01
N GLN A 268 20.98 -2.46 -1.62
CA GLN A 268 22.30 -2.41 -0.97
C GLN A 268 22.81 -0.96 -0.80
N THR A 269 22.03 -0.13 -0.10
CA THR A 269 22.37 1.27 0.20
C THR A 269 23.63 1.40 1.06
N ASN A 270 23.96 0.37 1.83
CA ASN A 270 25.16 0.26 2.64
C ASN A 270 26.46 0.30 1.82
N LEU A 271 26.44 -0.03 0.51
CA LEU A 271 27.58 0.11 -0.39
C LEU A 271 27.98 1.57 -0.63
N PHE A 272 27.07 2.51 -0.39
CA PHE A 272 27.27 3.96 -0.58
C PHE A 272 27.53 4.70 0.74
N ARG A 273 27.80 3.96 1.82
CA ARG A 273 28.04 4.54 3.16
C ARG A 273 29.29 5.43 3.14
N GLY A 274 29.15 6.66 3.65
CA GLY A 274 30.25 7.63 3.67
C GLY A 274 30.58 8.27 2.33
N ILE A 275 29.79 7.99 1.29
CA ILE A 275 29.80 8.71 0.01
C ILE A 275 28.69 9.77 0.06
N ASP A 276 29.04 11.03 -0.17
CA ASP A 276 28.08 12.13 -0.25
C ASP A 276 27.15 11.93 -1.46
N GLY A 277 25.85 12.17 -1.29
CA GLY A 277 24.84 12.01 -2.34
C GLY A 277 23.47 11.64 -1.76
N GLU A 278 22.52 11.33 -2.62
CA GLU A 278 21.14 11.01 -2.24
C GLU A 278 20.60 9.81 -3.02
N PHE A 279 19.63 9.09 -2.45
CA PHE A 279 18.96 8.00 -3.15
C PHE A 279 17.68 8.50 -3.83
N THR A 280 17.36 7.90 -4.98
CA THR A 280 16.11 8.15 -5.70
C THR A 280 15.65 6.91 -6.44
N PHE A 281 14.34 6.75 -6.61
CA PHE A 281 13.78 5.75 -7.51
C PHE A 281 13.75 6.26 -8.95
N SER A 282 13.79 5.33 -9.90
CA SER A 282 13.82 5.59 -11.34
C SER A 282 12.64 6.39 -11.87
N ASN A 283 11.51 6.40 -11.17
CA ASN A 283 10.37 7.29 -11.43
C ASN A 283 10.61 8.74 -10.95
N GLY A 284 11.85 9.09 -10.60
CA GLY A 284 12.25 10.43 -10.15
C GLY A 284 11.75 10.76 -8.75
N ASP A 285 11.60 9.76 -7.89
CA ASP A 285 11.15 9.94 -6.51
C ASP A 285 12.31 9.82 -5.52
N PRO A 286 12.80 10.91 -4.92
CA PRO A 286 13.80 10.87 -3.85
C PRO A 286 13.19 10.63 -2.46
N THR A 287 11.86 10.58 -2.34
CA THR A 287 11.14 10.53 -1.06
C THR A 287 10.67 9.12 -0.67
N GLY A 288 10.52 8.22 -1.65
CA GLY A 288 10.00 6.87 -1.49
C GLY A 288 8.47 6.78 -1.60
N TYR A 289 7.71 7.87 -1.44
CA TYR A 289 6.24 7.86 -1.49
C TYR A 289 5.66 7.43 -2.84
N GLY A 290 6.41 7.61 -3.92
CA GLY A 290 6.07 7.22 -5.27
C GLY A 290 6.46 5.79 -5.61
N TYR A 291 6.98 5.02 -4.66
CA TYR A 291 7.24 3.60 -4.88
C TYR A 291 5.93 2.85 -5.13
N HIS A 292 5.98 1.94 -6.08
CA HIS A 292 4.86 1.12 -6.51
C HIS A 292 5.39 -0.24 -6.96
N GLY A 293 4.47 -1.12 -7.29
CA GLY A 293 4.80 -2.42 -7.80
C GLY A 293 3.64 -2.96 -8.61
N ASP A 294 3.99 -3.87 -9.48
CA ASP A 294 3.15 -4.32 -10.56
C ASP A 294 3.19 -5.83 -10.61
N PHE A 295 2.03 -6.41 -10.89
CA PHE A 295 1.82 -7.85 -10.88
C PHE A 295 1.03 -8.27 -12.11
N MET A 296 1.48 -9.33 -12.77
CA MET A 296 0.71 -10.02 -13.79
C MET A 296 0.77 -11.52 -13.54
N CYS A 297 -0.40 -12.12 -13.30
CA CYS A 297 -0.57 -13.51 -12.95
C CYS A 297 -0.46 -14.44 -14.16
N ALA A 298 0.42 -15.44 -14.03
CA ALA A 298 0.51 -16.57 -14.95
C ALA A 298 0.93 -17.84 -14.18
N TRP A 299 0.30 -18.11 -13.04
CA TRP A 299 0.43 -19.41 -12.37
C TRP A 299 -0.05 -20.55 -13.29
N ASP A 300 0.48 -21.76 -13.14
CA ASP A 300 -0.16 -22.94 -13.70
C ASP A 300 -1.61 -23.04 -13.17
N GLU A 301 -2.55 -23.33 -14.07
CA GLU A 301 -3.98 -23.35 -13.73
C GLU A 301 -4.27 -24.28 -12.55
N GLY A 302 -4.95 -23.74 -11.53
CA GLY A 302 -5.37 -24.49 -10.33
C GLY A 302 -4.29 -24.75 -9.30
N VAL A 303 -3.00 -24.53 -9.58
CA VAL A 303 -1.92 -24.78 -8.62
C VAL A 303 -2.02 -23.84 -7.42
N LEU A 304 -2.19 -22.54 -7.66
CA LEU A 304 -2.30 -21.56 -6.57
C LEU A 304 -3.53 -21.81 -5.71
N GLN A 305 -4.70 -22.13 -6.30
CA GLN A 305 -5.89 -22.46 -5.51
C GLN A 305 -5.70 -23.74 -4.70
N SER A 306 -5.10 -24.77 -5.29
CA SER A 306 -4.78 -26.01 -4.55
C SER A 306 -3.86 -25.72 -3.36
N ALA A 307 -2.87 -24.83 -3.55
CA ALA A 307 -2.01 -24.40 -2.47
C ALA A 307 -2.76 -23.60 -1.41
N ILE A 308 -3.72 -22.73 -1.76
CA ILE A 308 -4.59 -21.98 -0.83
C ILE A 308 -5.57 -22.89 -0.06
N ASP A 309 -5.96 -24.02 -0.64
CA ASP A 309 -6.90 -24.94 0.01
C ASP A 309 -6.19 -25.99 0.90
N ASP A 310 -4.88 -26.22 0.71
CA ASP A 310 -4.11 -27.24 1.42
C ASP A 310 -3.54 -26.72 2.77
N PRO A 311 -3.93 -27.30 3.93
CA PRO A 311 -3.42 -26.88 5.23
C PRO A 311 -1.90 -27.04 5.41
N ALA A 312 -1.23 -27.93 4.68
CA ALA A 312 0.22 -28.07 4.73
C ALA A 312 0.93 -26.85 4.11
N CYS A 313 0.33 -26.25 3.08
CA CYS A 313 0.82 -25.05 2.43
C CYS A 313 0.48 -23.77 3.20
N ASN A 314 -0.69 -23.75 3.85
CA ASN A 314 -1.22 -22.55 4.52
C ASN A 314 -1.06 -22.53 6.02
N LEU A 315 -0.73 -23.62 6.70
CA LEU A 315 -0.51 -23.59 8.15
C LEU A 315 0.82 -24.30 8.48
N PRO A 316 1.94 -23.84 7.90
CA PRO A 316 3.20 -24.52 8.08
C PRO A 316 3.62 -24.53 9.55
N VAL A 317 4.14 -25.67 9.99
CA VAL A 317 4.67 -25.85 11.35
C VAL A 317 5.84 -24.87 11.55
N GLY A 318 5.67 -23.87 12.42
CA GLY A 318 6.72 -22.88 12.73
C GLY A 318 6.57 -21.52 12.04
N THR A 319 5.38 -21.18 11.53
CA THR A 319 4.95 -19.80 11.15
C THR A 319 5.93 -18.99 10.30
N SER A 320 6.74 -19.65 9.48
CA SER A 320 7.81 -19.00 8.68
C SER A 320 7.52 -18.96 7.19
N GLY A 321 6.41 -19.53 6.74
CA GLY A 321 5.99 -19.55 5.33
C GLY A 321 7.04 -20.18 4.41
N ASN A 322 7.72 -21.25 4.84
CA ASN A 322 8.71 -21.92 4.00
C ASN A 322 8.02 -22.70 2.89
N GLN A 323 8.50 -22.53 1.66
CA GLN A 323 7.90 -23.20 0.51
C GLN A 323 8.08 -24.72 0.53
N ASN A 324 9.15 -25.19 1.18
CA ASN A 324 9.43 -26.62 1.36
C ASN A 324 8.35 -27.35 2.17
N ASP A 325 7.54 -26.60 2.93
CA ASP A 325 6.47 -27.17 3.76
C ASP A 325 5.23 -27.54 2.92
N CYS A 326 5.09 -26.95 1.73
CA CYS A 326 3.97 -27.16 0.83
C CYS A 326 4.25 -28.29 -0.18
N PRO A 327 3.56 -29.44 -0.11
CA PRO A 327 3.81 -30.58 -1.01
C PRO A 327 3.37 -30.34 -2.46
N ILE A 328 2.62 -29.28 -2.72
CA ILE A 328 2.11 -28.92 -4.06
C ILE A 328 3.19 -28.22 -4.90
N PHE A 329 4.11 -27.49 -4.26
CA PHE A 329 5.11 -26.69 -4.95
C PHE A 329 6.27 -27.55 -5.44
N LYS A 330 6.60 -27.36 -6.72
CA LYS A 330 7.83 -27.84 -7.35
C LYS A 330 8.84 -26.71 -7.26
N LEU A 331 9.86 -26.92 -6.44
CA LEU A 331 10.86 -25.90 -6.19
C LEU A 331 12.05 -26.05 -7.12
N GLN A 332 12.53 -24.93 -7.67
CA GLN A 332 13.79 -24.91 -8.41
C GLN A 332 14.99 -24.79 -7.48
N ASN A 333 16.18 -25.10 -8.01
CA ASN A 333 17.43 -24.78 -7.34
C ASN A 333 17.62 -23.24 -7.34
N PRO A 334 17.97 -22.61 -6.20
CA PRO A 334 18.24 -21.18 -6.14
C PRO A 334 19.25 -20.65 -7.18
N ASP A 335 20.25 -21.46 -7.54
CA ASP A 335 21.24 -21.08 -8.54
C ASP A 335 20.59 -20.90 -9.93
N ASP A 336 19.65 -21.77 -10.32
CA ASP A 336 18.93 -21.70 -11.59
C ASP A 336 18.11 -20.41 -11.67
N GLY A 337 17.43 -20.05 -10.58
CA GLY A 337 16.67 -18.80 -10.48
C GLY A 337 17.56 -17.55 -10.58
N THR A 338 18.78 -17.61 -10.05
CA THR A 338 19.75 -16.51 -10.15
C THR A 338 20.27 -16.34 -11.58
N GLN A 339 20.42 -17.44 -12.32
CA GLN A 339 20.87 -17.44 -13.72
C GLN A 339 19.76 -17.10 -14.71
N CYS A 340 18.48 -17.24 -14.34
CA CYS A 340 17.37 -16.87 -15.21
C CYS A 340 17.41 -15.36 -15.53
N LYS A 341 17.35 -15.03 -16.82
CA LYS A 341 17.28 -13.67 -17.34
C LYS A 341 16.22 -13.57 -18.42
N MET A 342 15.57 -12.41 -18.50
CA MET A 342 14.74 -12.08 -19.65
C MET A 342 15.59 -11.65 -20.84
N GLU A 343 15.06 -11.80 -22.04
CA GLU A 343 15.63 -11.15 -23.22
C GLU A 343 15.28 -9.66 -23.20
N VAL A 344 16.30 -8.79 -23.20
CA VAL A 344 16.08 -7.35 -23.24
C VAL A 344 15.55 -6.97 -24.64
N PRO A 345 14.37 -6.32 -24.75
CA PRO A 345 13.81 -5.89 -26.03
C PRO A 345 14.81 -5.07 -26.84
N GLU A 346 14.85 -5.25 -28.16
CA GLU A 346 15.85 -4.63 -29.06
C GLU A 346 15.96 -3.11 -28.88
N VAL A 347 14.81 -2.44 -28.72
CA VAL A 347 14.73 -0.98 -28.51
C VAL A 347 15.40 -0.51 -27.20
N LEU A 348 15.64 -1.40 -26.24
CA LEU A 348 16.23 -1.12 -24.93
C LEU A 348 17.68 -1.63 -24.79
N GLN A 349 18.17 -2.47 -25.72
CA GLN A 349 19.48 -3.14 -25.56
C GLN A 349 20.67 -2.16 -25.46
N ASN A 350 20.54 -0.98 -26.06
CA ASN A 350 21.58 0.06 -26.05
C ASN A 350 21.34 1.17 -25.02
N GLU A 351 20.25 1.09 -24.23
CA GLU A 351 19.99 2.07 -23.19
C GLU A 351 20.99 1.88 -22.04
N GLN A 352 21.75 2.92 -21.73
CA GLN A 352 22.65 2.89 -20.57
C GLN A 352 21.82 3.03 -19.30
N ILE A 353 21.98 2.08 -18.38
CA ILE A 353 21.18 2.03 -17.14
C ILE A 353 22.03 1.99 -15.86
N ASN A 354 23.31 1.58 -15.92
CA ASN A 354 24.08 1.33 -14.69
C ASN A 354 24.69 2.61 -14.10
N PHE A 355 25.32 3.44 -14.93
CA PHE A 355 25.94 4.70 -14.52
C PHE A 355 25.61 5.76 -15.56
N VAL A 356 24.72 6.69 -15.23
CA VAL A 356 24.04 7.58 -16.18
C VAL A 356 24.06 9.04 -15.72
N GLN A 357 23.83 9.98 -16.63
CA GLN A 357 23.72 11.41 -16.31
C GLN A 357 22.28 11.85 -16.04
N HIS A 358 21.32 11.11 -16.58
CA HIS A 358 19.89 11.29 -16.39
C HIS A 358 19.26 9.92 -16.14
N LEU A 359 18.21 9.87 -15.32
CA LEU A 359 17.45 8.63 -15.15
C LEU A 359 16.97 8.14 -16.53
N PRO A 360 16.99 6.81 -16.79
CA PRO A 360 16.45 6.24 -18.03
C PRO A 360 15.06 6.77 -18.35
N GLY A 361 14.78 7.05 -19.63
CA GLY A 361 13.57 7.76 -20.05
C GLY A 361 13.59 9.27 -19.83
N ASN A 362 14.75 9.85 -19.48
CA ASN A 362 14.95 11.27 -19.16
C ASN A 362 14.04 11.78 -18.03
N VAL A 363 13.71 10.90 -17.09
CA VAL A 363 12.85 11.21 -15.94
C VAL A 363 13.53 12.25 -15.06
N GLN A 364 12.77 13.30 -14.71
CA GLN A 364 13.25 14.35 -13.83
C GLN A 364 13.03 13.93 -12.37
N ILE A 365 14.08 14.05 -11.57
CA ILE A 365 13.98 13.90 -10.11
C ILE A 365 13.16 15.07 -9.57
N GLN A 366 12.02 14.75 -8.96
CA GLN A 366 11.08 15.73 -8.43
C GLN A 366 10.81 15.43 -6.97
N SER A 367 11.33 16.28 -6.09
CA SER A 367 10.98 16.25 -4.69
C SER A 367 9.56 16.80 -4.48
N GLY A 368 8.90 16.32 -3.44
CA GLY A 368 7.58 16.79 -3.02
C GLY A 368 7.59 18.20 -2.40
N PRO A 369 6.48 18.61 -1.77
CA PRO A 369 5.36 17.76 -1.35
C PRO A 369 4.24 17.61 -2.38
N GLY A 370 4.26 18.38 -3.48
CA GLY A 370 3.30 18.26 -4.56
C GLY A 370 3.47 16.95 -5.35
N PRO A 371 2.41 16.44 -6.01
CA PRO A 371 2.54 15.32 -6.92
C PRO A 371 3.57 15.62 -8.02
N ALA A 372 4.30 14.60 -8.44
CA ALA A 372 5.22 14.72 -9.56
C ALA A 372 4.46 15.00 -10.85
N THR A 373 5.09 15.79 -11.72
CA THR A 373 4.62 16.01 -13.08
C THR A 373 5.26 15.00 -14.02
N ILE A 374 4.51 14.50 -15.00
CA ILE A 374 5.04 13.63 -16.04
C ILE A 374 5.65 14.51 -17.12
N GLY A 375 6.97 14.40 -17.32
CA GLY A 375 7.63 14.98 -18.49
C GLY A 375 7.17 14.28 -19.78
N PRO A 376 7.31 14.92 -20.96
CA PRO A 376 7.02 14.24 -22.22
C PRO A 376 7.84 12.96 -22.34
N ILE A 377 7.17 11.83 -22.64
CA ILE A 377 7.83 10.55 -22.91
C ILE A 377 8.73 10.76 -24.13
N PRO A 378 10.07 10.64 -24.03
CA PRO A 378 10.92 10.65 -25.20
C PRO A 378 10.50 9.50 -26.11
N ASP A 379 10.29 9.79 -27.40
CA ASP A 379 9.88 8.84 -28.46
C ASP A 379 8.41 8.39 -28.47
N ALA A 380 7.52 9.00 -27.68
CA ALA A 380 6.09 8.85 -27.94
C ALA A 380 5.75 9.54 -29.27
N ALA A 381 5.42 8.73 -30.28
CA ALA A 381 4.92 9.23 -31.56
C ALA A 381 3.76 10.18 -31.28
N THR A 382 3.93 11.45 -31.62
CA THR A 382 2.90 12.48 -31.41
C THR A 382 1.67 12.08 -32.23
N PRO A 383 0.50 11.81 -31.64
CA PRO A 383 -0.69 11.60 -32.44
C PRO A 383 -0.96 12.91 -33.19
N ALA A 384 -1.09 12.83 -34.51
CA ALA A 384 -1.49 13.97 -35.32
C ALA A 384 -2.79 14.53 -34.75
N ALA A 385 -2.77 15.81 -34.36
CA ALA A 385 -3.91 16.48 -33.76
C ALA A 385 -5.12 16.39 -34.70
N ALA A 386 -6.07 15.52 -34.38
CA ALA A 386 -7.38 15.54 -34.99
C ALA A 386 -8.11 16.77 -34.46
N SER A 387 -8.19 17.81 -35.29
CA SER A 387 -9.00 18.99 -35.02
C SER A 387 -10.48 18.59 -34.96
N SER A 388 -11.03 18.49 -33.75
CA SER A 388 -12.48 18.36 -33.57
C SER A 388 -13.13 19.74 -33.48
N PRO A 389 -14.27 19.97 -34.16
CA PRO A 389 -14.91 21.28 -34.23
C PRO A 389 -15.65 21.61 -32.93
N VAL A 390 -15.51 22.86 -32.48
CA VAL A 390 -16.31 23.42 -31.39
C VAL A 390 -17.75 23.59 -31.88
N ALA A 391 -18.65 22.70 -31.46
CA ALA A 391 -20.08 22.86 -31.66
C ALA A 391 -20.69 23.63 -30.48
N ASN A 392 -20.82 24.95 -30.63
CA ASN A 392 -21.74 25.78 -29.84
C ASN A 392 -23.17 25.29 -30.11
N THR A 393 -23.81 24.64 -29.13
CA THR A 393 -25.25 24.36 -29.20
C THR A 393 -25.94 24.99 -28.00
N THR A 394 -26.48 26.18 -28.23
CA THR A 394 -27.46 26.85 -27.38
C THR A 394 -28.81 26.14 -27.55
N MET A 395 -29.34 25.55 -26.48
CA MET A 395 -30.70 24.97 -26.47
C MET A 395 -31.72 26.06 -26.08
N PRO A 396 -32.81 26.26 -26.85
CA PRO A 396 -33.85 27.24 -26.52
C PRO A 396 -34.94 26.64 -25.61
N PHE A 397 -35.32 27.36 -24.55
CA PHE A 397 -36.51 27.06 -23.74
C PHE A 397 -37.77 27.70 -24.36
N PRO A 398 -38.94 27.03 -24.37
CA PRO A 398 -40.19 27.63 -24.83
C PRO A 398 -40.86 28.53 -23.77
N ALA A 399 -41.53 29.56 -24.26
CA ALA A 399 -42.16 30.65 -23.52
C ALA A 399 -43.42 30.27 -22.72
N GLY A 400 -43.62 30.96 -21.60
CA GLY A 400 -44.84 30.88 -20.81
C GLY A 400 -45.03 32.02 -19.80
N LYS A 401 -45.57 33.15 -20.29
CA LYS A 401 -46.45 34.16 -19.64
C LYS A 401 -45.93 35.02 -18.46
N THR A 402 -45.87 36.32 -18.74
CA THR A 402 -45.88 37.50 -17.83
C THR A 402 -47.24 37.69 -17.14
N PRO A 403 -47.34 38.43 -16.00
CA PRO A 403 -47.42 39.90 -16.05
C PRO A 403 -46.74 40.72 -14.91
N GLU A 404 -46.44 41.99 -15.27
CA GLU A 404 -46.35 43.25 -14.49
C GLU A 404 -45.37 43.36 -13.30
N SER A 405 -44.31 44.19 -13.35
CA SER A 405 -44.20 45.67 -13.32
C SER A 405 -44.38 46.27 -11.93
N THR A 406 -43.28 46.70 -11.28
CA THR A 406 -43.17 48.07 -10.75
C THR A 406 -41.71 48.49 -10.52
N THR A 407 -41.40 49.67 -11.04
CA THR A 407 -40.24 50.54 -10.78
C THR A 407 -40.02 50.90 -9.31
N LEU A 408 -38.76 51.17 -8.90
CA LEU A 408 -38.34 52.42 -8.23
C LEU A 408 -36.80 52.51 -8.04
N THR A 409 -36.30 53.74 -8.21
CA THR A 409 -34.91 54.26 -8.17
C THR A 409 -34.29 54.38 -6.75
N PRO A 410 -32.97 54.69 -6.61
CA PRO A 410 -32.13 54.36 -5.44
C PRO A 410 -31.82 55.53 -4.48
N THR A 411 -31.53 55.22 -3.20
CA THR A 411 -30.50 55.79 -2.26
C THR A 411 -30.83 55.49 -0.78
N PRO A 412 -29.92 55.65 0.22
CA PRO A 412 -28.52 55.23 0.32
C PRO A 412 -28.22 54.42 1.62
N ALA A 413 -27.08 53.74 1.61
CA ALA A 413 -26.22 53.33 2.74
C ALA A 413 -26.82 53.11 4.15
N SER A 414 -26.78 51.85 4.59
CA SER A 414 -26.45 51.51 5.99
C SER A 414 -25.40 50.41 5.97
N ALA A 415 -24.34 50.63 6.75
CA ALA A 415 -23.12 49.85 6.78
C ALA A 415 -23.40 48.37 7.08
N ALA A 416 -23.09 47.49 6.12
CA ALA A 416 -22.88 46.08 6.38
C ALA A 416 -21.40 45.86 6.64
N THR A 417 -21.10 45.63 7.91
CA THR A 417 -19.79 45.27 8.45
C THR A 417 -19.20 44.12 7.65
N SER A 418 -18.10 44.39 6.97
CA SER A 418 -17.24 43.39 6.36
C SER A 418 -16.70 42.47 7.44
N MET A 419 -17.26 41.27 7.58
CA MET A 419 -16.54 40.16 8.20
C MET A 419 -15.66 39.53 7.12
N THR A 420 -14.47 40.10 6.94
CA THR A 420 -13.36 39.40 6.31
C THR A 420 -12.92 38.28 7.25
N THR A 421 -13.48 37.09 7.08
CA THR A 421 -12.83 35.87 7.55
C THR A 421 -11.64 35.58 6.62
N PRO A 422 -10.42 35.39 7.14
CA PRO A 422 -9.33 34.90 6.31
C PRO A 422 -9.58 33.41 6.05
N CYS A 423 -10.18 33.07 4.90
CA CYS A 423 -10.09 31.71 4.38
C CYS A 423 -8.66 31.49 3.89
N THR A 424 -7.91 30.61 4.55
CA THR A 424 -6.71 30.01 3.98
C THR A 424 -7.12 28.69 3.35
N SER A 425 -7.27 28.65 2.03
CA SER A 425 -7.42 27.41 1.29
C SER A 425 -6.03 26.80 1.09
N ASN A 426 -5.64 25.84 1.94
CA ASN A 426 -4.56 24.93 1.59
C ASN A 426 -5.17 23.79 0.77
N SER A 427 -5.28 23.98 -0.54
CA SER A 427 -5.67 22.89 -1.45
C SER A 427 -4.53 21.86 -1.45
N GLN A 428 -4.76 20.69 -0.86
CA GLN A 428 -3.86 19.55 -0.99
C GLN A 428 -4.27 18.80 -2.26
N PHE A 429 -3.45 18.90 -3.29
CA PHE A 429 -3.63 18.11 -4.50
C PHE A 429 -3.04 16.72 -4.25
N THR A 430 -3.87 15.69 -4.28
CA THR A 430 -3.39 14.32 -4.24
C THR A 430 -3.79 13.61 -5.53
N THR A 431 -2.82 13.28 -6.37
CA THR A 431 -3.06 12.37 -7.47
C THR A 431 -3.35 10.99 -6.89
N THR A 432 -4.49 10.40 -7.24
CA THR A 432 -4.93 9.12 -6.68
C THR A 432 -4.50 7.95 -7.55
N THR A 433 -4.46 8.13 -8.88
CA THR A 433 -3.93 7.14 -9.81
C THR A 433 -3.56 7.80 -11.15
N SER A 434 -2.68 7.15 -11.92
CA SER A 434 -2.28 7.53 -13.27
C SER A 434 -2.32 6.27 -14.13
N TYR A 435 -2.86 6.35 -15.34
CA TYR A 435 -2.99 5.18 -16.22
C TYR A 435 -2.87 5.56 -17.68
N MET A 436 -2.66 4.60 -18.57
CA MET A 436 -2.56 4.86 -20.00
C MET A 436 -3.88 4.54 -20.71
N SER A 437 -4.38 5.50 -21.49
CA SER A 437 -5.57 5.35 -22.33
C SER A 437 -5.24 5.83 -23.74
N ASN A 438 -5.30 4.92 -24.73
CA ASN A 438 -4.98 5.21 -26.13
C ASN A 438 -3.60 5.88 -26.31
N GLY A 439 -2.59 5.43 -25.55
CA GLY A 439 -1.24 6.02 -25.61
C GLY A 439 -1.09 7.36 -24.88
N VAL A 440 -2.11 7.79 -24.13
CA VAL A 440 -2.09 9.03 -23.33
C VAL A 440 -2.19 8.70 -21.85
N MET A 441 -1.29 9.23 -21.03
CA MET A 441 -1.37 9.07 -19.59
C MET A 441 -2.47 9.97 -19.02
N VAL A 442 -3.50 9.36 -18.44
CA VAL A 442 -4.62 10.01 -17.77
C VAL A 442 -4.34 10.04 -16.27
N ASN A 443 -4.31 11.24 -15.70
CA ASN A 443 -4.13 11.45 -14.26
C ASN A 443 -5.48 11.71 -13.59
N LEU A 444 -5.80 10.91 -12.58
CA LEU A 444 -6.94 11.15 -11.69
C LEU A 444 -6.43 11.90 -10.46
N ILE A 445 -6.64 13.22 -10.45
CA ILE A 445 -6.29 14.09 -9.32
C ILE A 445 -7.53 14.23 -8.43
N LEU A 446 -7.47 13.66 -7.22
CA LEU A 446 -8.38 14.09 -6.16
C LEU A 446 -7.86 15.40 -5.56
N VAL A 447 -8.73 16.39 -5.54
CA VAL A 447 -8.50 17.61 -4.78
C VAL A 447 -9.26 17.46 -3.47
N GLU A 448 -8.54 17.21 -2.38
CA GLU A 448 -9.11 17.32 -1.05
C GLU A 448 -8.98 18.77 -0.58
N GLU A 449 -10.11 19.45 -0.47
CA GLU A 449 -10.18 20.80 0.08
C GLU A 449 -10.47 20.71 1.58
N VAL A 450 -9.45 20.97 2.40
CA VAL A 450 -9.64 21.09 3.86
C VAL A 450 -10.25 22.44 4.16
N VAL A 451 -11.58 22.48 4.29
CA VAL A 451 -12.30 23.69 4.71
C VAL A 451 -12.24 23.79 6.24
N THR A 452 -11.38 24.67 6.75
CA THR A 452 -11.35 24.98 8.19
C THR A 452 -12.46 25.98 8.51
N VAL A 453 -13.53 25.53 9.17
CA VAL A 453 -14.58 26.42 9.68
C VAL A 453 -14.25 26.79 11.12
N THR A 454 -13.71 28.00 11.32
CA THR A 454 -13.59 28.57 12.66
C THR A 454 -14.97 29.04 13.11
N LEU A 455 -15.63 28.26 13.99
CA LEU A 455 -16.81 28.76 14.70
C LEU A 455 -16.31 29.79 15.72
N ALA A 456 -16.63 31.07 15.49
CA ALA A 456 -16.51 32.07 16.54
C ALA A 456 -17.50 31.71 17.64
N ASP A 457 -17.02 31.52 18.87
CA ASP A 457 -17.87 31.27 20.03
C ASP A 457 -18.98 32.32 20.08
N GLY A 458 -20.22 31.86 19.96
CA GLY A 458 -21.40 32.67 20.17
C GLY A 458 -21.40 33.20 21.61
N ALA A 459 -21.62 34.50 21.75
CA ALA A 459 -21.68 35.18 23.03
C ALA A 459 -22.54 34.41 24.06
N THR A 460 -21.93 34.10 25.20
CA THR A 460 -22.59 33.55 26.39
C THR A 460 -23.77 34.45 26.80
N PRO A 461 -24.99 33.93 27.06
CA PRO A 461 -26.06 34.76 27.58
C PRO A 461 -25.70 35.22 29.00
N THR A 462 -25.64 36.53 29.22
CA THR A 462 -25.49 37.14 30.54
C THR A 462 -26.69 36.80 31.43
N ALA A 463 -26.43 36.10 32.54
CA ALA A 463 -27.42 35.85 33.56
C ALA A 463 -27.73 37.15 34.35
N GLU A 464 -28.91 37.72 34.14
CA GLU A 464 -29.45 38.77 35.02
C GLU A 464 -29.83 38.17 36.38
N LYS A 465 -29.24 38.74 37.45
CA LYS A 465 -29.58 38.44 38.83
C LYS A 465 -30.96 39.01 39.19
N HIS A 466 -31.99 38.17 39.23
CA HIS A 466 -33.23 38.49 39.93
C HIS A 466 -33.17 38.05 41.39
N LYS A 467 -33.34 39.02 42.31
CA LYS A 467 -33.46 38.82 43.76
C LYS A 467 -34.74 38.02 44.09
N PRO A 468 -34.69 37.06 45.03
CA PRO A 468 -35.87 36.31 45.43
C PRO A 468 -36.74 37.12 46.40
N HIS A 469 -38.03 37.29 46.04
CA HIS A 469 -39.08 37.67 46.98
C HIS A 469 -39.67 36.42 47.63
N THR A 470 -39.56 36.36 48.95
CA THR A 470 -40.18 35.36 49.81
C THR A 470 -41.70 35.51 49.86
N HIS A 471 -42.44 34.42 49.64
CA HIS A 471 -43.79 34.27 50.19
C HIS A 471 -43.94 32.89 50.85
N LYS A 472 -44.17 32.92 52.16
CA LYS A 472 -44.64 31.80 52.98
C LYS A 472 -46.11 31.53 52.67
N HIS A 473 -46.47 30.27 52.41
CA HIS A 473 -47.74 29.72 52.85
C HIS A 473 -47.55 28.28 53.31
N GLY A 474 -47.88 28.05 54.58
CA GLY A 474 -47.91 26.73 55.19
C GLY A 474 -49.30 26.11 55.12
N HIS A 475 -49.31 24.78 55.28
CA HIS A 475 -50.34 23.88 55.82
C HIS A 475 -49.98 22.48 55.27
N ARG A 476 -50.08 21.35 55.95
CA ARG A 476 -50.41 20.97 57.33
C ARG A 476 -50.10 19.47 57.40
N ASN A 477 -49.39 19.01 58.43
CA ASN A 477 -49.08 17.58 58.64
C ASN A 477 -50.34 16.74 58.89
N GLY A 478 -50.30 15.48 58.43
CA GLY A 478 -51.17 14.40 58.86
C GLY A 478 -50.41 13.06 58.92
N ARG A 479 -49.79 12.79 60.08
CA ARG A 479 -49.37 11.43 60.51
C ARG A 479 -50.60 10.66 61.02
N GLY A 480 -50.72 9.38 60.67
CA GLY A 480 -50.97 8.33 61.67
C GLY A 480 -49.59 7.81 62.10
N ARG A 481 -49.12 8.12 63.33
CA ARG A 481 -49.13 7.32 64.58
C ARG A 481 -48.31 6.02 64.43
N LEU A 482 -47.32 5.72 65.26
CA LEU A 482 -47.13 5.97 66.70
C LEU A 482 -45.83 6.71 67.04
#